data_AF-A0AAU4PC94-F1
#
_entry.id   AF-A0AAU4PC94-F1
#
_cell.length_a   1.000
_cell.length_b   1.000
_cell.length_c   1.000
_cell.angle_alpha   90.00
_cell.angle_beta   90.00
_cell.angle_gamma   90.00
#
_symmetry.space_group_name_H-M   'P 1'
#
loop_
_entity.id
_entity.type
_entity.pdbx_description
1 polymer ?
#
loop_
_entity_poly.entity_id
_entity_poly.type
_entity_poly.pdbx_seq_one_letter_code
_entity_poly.pdbx_strand_id
1 'polypeptide(L)'
;MDLELAALAGQAASTVVNGMATTGWEQVQRAVGELWRRAQPGGADAAVGDLDRMRTELLAARRDGDDGTEEELVSEWKQRLRRLMADHPELVPAMEQLINEVRAAGRPEDFRAHRITMKARASGKARITMAGRDVNITERR
;
A
#
# COMPACT_ATOMS: atom_id res chain seq x y z
N MET A 1 -16.21 10.45 -20.21
CA MET A 1 -16.66 10.11 -18.85
C MET A 1 -16.68 8.60 -18.60
N ASP A 2 -17.58 7.80 -19.17
CA ASP A 2 -17.70 6.36 -18.80
C ASP A 2 -16.45 5.52 -19.19
N LEU A 3 -15.84 5.81 -20.34
CA LEU A 3 -14.57 5.19 -20.78
C LEU A 3 -13.38 5.57 -19.89
N GLU A 4 -13.33 6.82 -19.41
CA GLU A 4 -12.25 7.31 -18.52
C GLU A 4 -12.37 6.68 -17.13
N LEU A 5 -13.59 6.55 -16.61
CA LEU A 5 -13.87 5.83 -15.35
C LEU A 5 -13.49 4.35 -15.48
N ALA A 6 -13.79 3.71 -16.61
CA ALA A 6 -13.41 2.32 -16.85
C ALA A 6 -11.88 2.13 -16.93
N ALA A 7 -11.17 3.10 -17.51
CA ALA A 7 -9.70 3.09 -17.56
C ALA A 7 -9.10 3.28 -16.16
N LEU A 8 -9.58 4.28 -15.41
CA LEU A 8 -9.13 4.54 -14.03
C LEU A 8 -9.43 3.33 -13.12
N ALA A 9 -10.62 2.74 -13.24
CA ALA A 9 -10.99 1.54 -12.50
C ALA A 9 -10.06 0.35 -12.82
N GLY A 10 -9.66 0.19 -14.08
CA GLY A 10 -8.69 -0.84 -14.47
C GLY A 10 -7.32 -0.60 -13.86
N GLN A 11 -6.82 0.64 -13.91
CA GLN A 11 -5.54 1.01 -13.30
C GLN A 11 -5.55 0.83 -11.78
N ALA A 12 -6.64 1.22 -11.11
CA ALA A 12 -6.83 1.04 -9.68
C ALA A 12 -6.87 -0.45 -9.32
N ALA A 13 -7.65 -1.25 -10.05
CA ALA A 13 -7.78 -2.69 -9.81
C ALA A 13 -6.43 -3.40 -9.89
N SER A 14 -5.68 -3.22 -10.97
CA SER A 14 -4.34 -3.81 -11.11
C SER A 14 -3.38 -3.32 -10.03
N THR A 15 -3.49 -2.06 -9.60
CA THR A 15 -2.63 -1.50 -8.54
C THR A 15 -2.93 -2.13 -7.17
N VAL A 16 -4.21 -2.30 -6.84
CA VAL A 16 -4.68 -2.94 -5.60
C VAL A 16 -4.28 -4.42 -5.57
N VAL A 17 -4.54 -5.17 -6.64
CA VAL A 17 -4.20 -6.60 -6.74
C VAL A 17 -2.68 -6.81 -6.65
N ASN A 18 -1.89 -6.02 -7.37
CA ASN A 18 -0.44 -6.11 -7.23
C ASN A 18 0.03 -5.76 -5.81
N GLY A 19 -0.57 -4.75 -5.18
CA GLY A 19 -0.27 -4.36 -3.81
C GLY A 19 -0.57 -5.45 -2.76
N MET A 20 -1.62 -6.27 -2.95
CA MET A 20 -1.99 -7.39 -2.07
C MET A 20 -0.86 -8.40 -1.85
N ALA A 21 -0.07 -8.63 -2.89
CA ALA A 21 1.02 -9.60 -2.88
C ALA A 21 2.37 -8.99 -2.46
N THR A 22 2.39 -7.74 -1.98
CA THR A 22 3.60 -7.05 -1.54
C THR A 22 3.59 -6.74 -0.05
N THR A 23 4.71 -6.20 0.46
CA THR A 23 4.79 -5.60 1.80
C THR A 23 3.90 -4.35 1.95
N GLY A 24 3.40 -3.77 0.84
CA GLY A 24 2.48 -2.64 0.83
C GLY A 24 1.03 -3.00 1.18
N TRP A 25 0.74 -4.26 1.54
CA TRP A 25 -0.62 -4.73 1.78
C TRP A 25 -1.40 -3.92 2.81
N GLU A 26 -0.81 -3.61 3.96
CA GLU A 26 -1.49 -2.84 5.01
C GLU A 26 -1.89 -1.45 4.53
N GLN A 27 -1.08 -0.83 3.67
CA GLN A 27 -1.38 0.47 3.07
C GLN A 27 -2.58 0.36 2.12
N VAL A 28 -2.65 -0.72 1.33
CA VAL A 28 -3.79 -0.99 0.45
C VAL A 28 -5.08 -1.15 1.26
N GLN A 29 -5.06 -1.96 2.34
CA GLN A 29 -6.24 -2.13 3.20
C GLN A 29 -6.73 -0.82 3.81
N ARG A 30 -5.82 0.01 4.31
CA ARG A 30 -6.15 1.31 4.89
C ARG A 30 -6.78 2.23 3.85
N ALA A 31 -6.14 2.39 2.69
CA ALA A 31 -6.60 3.28 1.63
C ALA A 31 -7.96 2.85 1.07
N VAL A 32 -8.16 1.56 0.84
CA VAL A 32 -9.44 1.00 0.41
C VAL A 32 -10.51 1.17 1.50
N GLY A 33 -10.19 0.89 2.77
CA GLY A 33 -11.12 1.10 3.87
C GLY A 33 -11.56 2.55 4.01
N GLU A 34 -10.65 3.52 3.85
CA GLU A 34 -10.96 4.94 3.83
C GLU A 34 -11.87 5.33 2.67
N LEU A 35 -11.58 4.81 1.47
CA LEU A 35 -12.40 5.05 0.29
C LEU A 35 -13.84 4.56 0.49
N TRP A 36 -14.00 3.34 1.00
CA TRP A 36 -15.34 2.78 1.28
C TRP A 36 -16.05 3.48 2.43
N ARG A 37 -15.36 3.95 3.46
CA ARG A 37 -15.98 4.77 4.52
C ARG A 37 -16.55 6.07 3.97
N ARG A 38 -15.89 6.69 2.98
CA ARG A 38 -16.37 7.91 2.33
C ARG A 38 -17.60 7.65 1.46
N ALA A 39 -17.62 6.53 0.73
CA ALA A 39 -18.75 6.15 -0.10
C ALA A 39 -19.98 5.72 0.73
N GLN A 40 -19.77 4.81 1.67
CA GLN A 40 -20.82 4.18 2.46
C GLN A 40 -20.37 3.97 3.91
N PRO A 41 -20.83 4.82 4.86
CA PRO A 41 -20.54 4.67 6.28
C PRO A 41 -21.11 3.35 6.81
N GLY A 42 -20.29 2.30 6.83
CA GLY A 42 -20.67 0.93 7.24
C GLY A 42 -20.19 -0.18 6.27
N GLY A 43 -19.82 0.17 5.03
CA GLY A 43 -19.36 -0.81 4.03
C GLY A 43 -17.86 -1.12 4.09
N ALA A 44 -17.10 -0.41 4.93
CA ALA A 44 -15.64 -0.49 4.93
C ALA A 44 -15.10 -1.82 5.45
N ASP A 45 -15.68 -2.36 6.54
CA ASP A 45 -15.22 -3.63 7.12
C ASP A 45 -15.49 -4.80 6.17
N ALA A 46 -16.63 -4.77 5.46
CA ALA A 46 -16.94 -5.75 4.42
C ALA A 46 -15.94 -5.65 3.24
N ALA A 47 -15.63 -4.44 2.78
CA ALA A 47 -14.66 -4.24 1.71
C ALA A 47 -13.24 -4.69 2.10
N VAL A 48 -12.82 -4.46 3.35
CA VAL A 48 -11.52 -4.93 3.88
C VAL A 48 -11.51 -6.45 4.06
N GLY A 49 -12.62 -7.07 4.48
CA GLY A 49 -12.73 -8.52 4.58
C GLY A 49 -12.70 -9.21 3.20
N ASP A 50 -13.32 -8.63 2.18
CA ASP A 50 -13.24 -9.10 0.80
C ASP A 50 -11.80 -9.03 0.28
N LEU A 51 -11.12 -7.91 0.56
CA LEU A 51 -9.70 -7.70 0.30
C LEU A 51 -8.82 -8.82 0.87
N ASP A 52 -9.01 -9.20 2.14
CA ASP A 52 -8.24 -10.27 2.80
C ASP A 52 -8.47 -11.65 2.16
N ARG A 53 -9.72 -11.96 1.78
CA ARG A 53 -10.03 -13.20 1.04
C ARG A 53 -9.31 -13.24 -0.31
N MET A 54 -9.44 -12.17 -1.09
CA MET A 54 -8.84 -12.08 -2.42
C MET A 54 -7.31 -12.12 -2.37
N ARG A 55 -6.70 -11.56 -1.32
CA ARG A 55 -5.26 -11.73 -1.10
C ARG A 55 -4.87 -13.20 -0.89
N THR A 56 -5.67 -13.95 -0.15
CA THR A 56 -5.41 -15.37 0.09
C THR A 56 -5.48 -16.17 -1.22
N GLU A 57 -6.48 -15.89 -2.05
CA GLU A 57 -6.66 -16.48 -3.38
C GLU A 57 -5.51 -16.10 -4.32
N LEU A 58 -5.13 -14.82 -4.38
CA LEU A 58 -4.01 -14.32 -5.17
C LEU A 58 -2.67 -14.99 -4.79
N LEU A 59 -2.40 -15.12 -3.49
CA LEU A 59 -1.16 -15.76 -3.02
C LEU A 59 -1.11 -17.26 -3.33
N ALA A 60 -2.27 -17.93 -3.40
CA ALA A 60 -2.37 -19.31 -3.87
C ALA A 60 -2.13 -19.38 -5.39
N ALA A 61 -2.83 -18.56 -6.18
CA ALA A 61 -2.66 -18.50 -7.62
C ALA A 61 -1.20 -18.25 -8.04
N ARG A 62 -0.52 -17.29 -7.40
CA ARG A 62 0.90 -17.00 -7.66
C ARG A 62 1.85 -18.14 -7.30
N ARG A 63 1.50 -18.94 -6.28
CA ARG A 63 2.30 -20.12 -5.92
C ARG A 63 2.17 -21.21 -6.98
N ASP A 64 0.97 -21.34 -7.54
CA ASP A 64 0.63 -22.38 -8.51
C ASP A 64 0.92 -21.94 -9.97
N GLY A 65 1.28 -20.67 -10.18
CA GLY A 65 1.54 -20.09 -11.51
C GLY A 65 0.26 -19.87 -12.33
N ASP A 66 -0.87 -19.68 -11.65
CA ASP A 66 -2.18 -19.49 -12.26
C ASP A 66 -2.45 -18.00 -12.55
N ASP A 67 -2.00 -17.56 -13.72
CA ASP A 67 -2.25 -16.20 -14.20
C ASP A 67 -3.75 -15.93 -14.47
N GLY A 68 -4.54 -16.96 -14.73
CA GLY A 68 -5.98 -16.83 -15.02
C GLY A 68 -6.76 -16.35 -13.80
N THR A 69 -6.45 -16.91 -12.63
CA THR A 69 -7.05 -16.44 -11.36
C THR A 69 -6.63 -15.01 -11.03
N GLU A 70 -5.39 -14.61 -11.30
CA GLU A 70 -4.95 -13.21 -11.09
C GLU A 70 -5.72 -12.22 -12.00
N GLU A 71 -5.92 -12.56 -13.28
CA GLU A 71 -6.71 -11.75 -14.21
C GLU A 71 -8.19 -11.64 -13.83
N GLU A 72 -8.77 -12.72 -13.30
CA GLU A 72 -10.14 -12.74 -12.79
C GLU A 72 -10.30 -11.80 -11.60
N LEU A 73 -9.37 -11.85 -10.64
CA LEU A 73 -9.37 -10.96 -9.47
C LEU A 73 -9.24 -9.48 -9.89
N VAL A 74 -8.38 -9.17 -10.86
CA VAL A 74 -8.29 -7.81 -11.42
C VAL A 74 -9.60 -7.38 -12.07
N SER A 75 -10.24 -8.27 -12.82
CA SER A 75 -11.51 -7.99 -13.49
C SER A 75 -12.65 -7.75 -12.51
N GLU A 76 -12.73 -8.52 -11.43
CA GLU A 76 -13.70 -8.32 -10.37
C GLU A 76 -13.53 -6.95 -9.69
N TRP A 77 -12.30 -6.62 -9.29
CA TRP A 77 -11.99 -5.32 -8.69
C TRP A 77 -12.31 -4.16 -9.62
N LYS A 78 -11.98 -4.28 -10.91
CA LYS A 78 -12.29 -3.26 -11.91
C LYS A 78 -13.79 -2.97 -11.96
N GLN A 79 -14.63 -4.01 -11.96
CA GLN A 79 -16.09 -3.84 -11.98
C GLN A 79 -16.61 -3.20 -10.70
N ARG A 80 -16.05 -3.59 -9.54
CA ARG A 80 -16.44 -3.02 -8.24
C ARG A 80 -16.06 -1.55 -8.12
N LEU A 81 -14.84 -1.18 -8.49
CA LEU A 81 -14.35 0.21 -8.45
C LEU A 81 -15.07 1.09 -9.47
N ARG A 82 -15.38 0.57 -10.67
CA ARG A 82 -16.17 1.30 -11.66
C ARG A 82 -17.57 1.63 -11.13
N ARG A 83 -18.25 0.66 -10.51
CA ARG A 83 -19.56 0.89 -9.88
C ARG A 83 -19.46 1.94 -8.77
N LEU A 84 -18.46 1.79 -7.89
CA LEU A 84 -18.22 2.75 -6.80
C LEU A 84 -18.06 4.18 -7.31
N MET A 85 -17.23 4.40 -8.34
CA MET A 85 -17.02 5.74 -8.91
C MET A 85 -18.19 6.26 -9.73
N ALA A 86 -19.01 5.38 -10.31
CA ALA A 86 -20.24 5.78 -10.99
C ALA A 86 -21.30 6.26 -9.99
N ASP A 87 -21.40 5.59 -8.84
CA ASP A 87 -22.33 5.94 -7.76
C ASP A 87 -21.82 7.15 -6.95
N HIS A 88 -20.50 7.30 -6.84
CA HIS A 88 -19.81 8.36 -6.08
C HIS A 88 -18.70 9.04 -6.90
N PRO A 89 -19.05 9.90 -7.88
CA PRO A 89 -18.05 10.58 -8.72
C PRO A 89 -17.06 11.45 -7.94
N GLU A 90 -17.44 11.94 -6.75
CA GLU A 90 -16.59 12.70 -5.83
C GLU A 90 -15.35 11.92 -5.35
N LEU A 91 -15.34 10.60 -5.51
CA LEU A 91 -14.23 9.74 -5.10
C LEU A 91 -13.16 9.57 -6.18
N VAL A 92 -13.38 10.06 -7.41
CA VAL A 92 -12.41 9.95 -8.51
C VAL A 92 -11.02 10.53 -8.13
N PRO A 93 -10.91 11.73 -7.54
CA PRO A 93 -9.61 12.24 -7.11
C PRO A 93 -8.97 11.42 -5.99
N ALA A 94 -9.78 10.87 -5.08
CA ALA A 94 -9.29 10.00 -4.00
C ALA A 94 -8.76 8.67 -4.55
N MET A 95 -9.36 8.15 -5.63
CA MET A 95 -8.88 6.97 -6.35
C MET A 95 -7.51 7.22 -6.99
N GLU A 96 -7.34 8.35 -7.67
CA GLU A 96 -6.05 8.73 -8.27
C GLU A 96 -4.95 8.87 -7.22
N GLN A 97 -5.26 9.45 -6.06
CA GLN A 97 -4.36 9.51 -4.91
C GLN A 97 -3.97 8.11 -4.41
N LEU A 98 -4.94 7.21 -4.24
CA LEU A 98 -4.69 5.82 -3.83
C LEU A 98 -3.74 5.11 -4.80
N ILE A 99 -3.97 5.23 -6.11
CA ILE A 99 -3.10 4.64 -7.13
C ILE A 99 -1.66 5.13 -6.96
N ASN A 100 -1.49 6.44 -6.76
CA ASN A 100 -0.17 7.04 -6.60
C ASN A 100 0.52 6.59 -5.32
N GLU A 101 -0.19 6.53 -4.20
CA GLU A 101 0.33 6.05 -2.91
C GLU A 101 0.76 4.58 -2.97
N VAL A 102 -0.08 3.70 -3.52
CA VAL A 102 0.23 2.27 -3.61
C VAL A 102 1.37 2.03 -4.59
N ARG A 103 1.42 2.74 -5.72
CA ARG A 103 2.56 2.66 -6.64
C ARG A 103 3.85 3.17 -6.02
N ALA A 104 3.79 4.23 -5.20
CA ALA A 104 4.97 4.71 -4.48
C ALA A 104 5.46 3.67 -3.45
N ALA A 105 4.55 2.99 -2.76
CA ALA A 105 4.88 1.94 -1.79
C ALA A 105 5.38 0.63 -2.44
N GLY A 106 4.93 0.32 -3.66
CA GLY A 106 5.29 -0.90 -4.41
C GLY A 106 6.55 -0.80 -5.28
N ARG A 107 7.13 0.40 -5.45
CA ARG A 107 8.42 0.54 -6.16
C ARG A 107 9.56 0.00 -5.27
N PRO A 108 10.47 -0.83 -5.81
CA PRO A 108 11.69 -1.23 -5.09
C PRO A 108 12.73 -0.12 -4.87
N GLU A 109 12.39 1.16 -4.91
CA GLU A 109 13.34 2.26 -4.79
C GLU A 109 12.94 3.27 -3.71
N ASP A 110 13.08 2.85 -2.45
CA ASP A 110 13.91 3.56 -1.47
C ASP A 110 13.89 2.78 -0.15
N PHE A 111 14.69 1.73 -0.04
CA PHE A 111 15.42 1.53 1.20
C PHE A 111 16.43 2.69 1.38
N ARG A 112 15.94 3.93 1.51
CA ARG A 112 16.49 4.84 2.52
C ARG A 112 16.03 4.39 3.90
N ALA A 113 16.18 3.08 4.17
CA ALA A 113 16.77 2.72 5.44
C ALA A 113 18.01 3.61 5.55
N HIS A 114 17.93 4.62 6.41
CA HIS A 114 19.09 5.31 6.91
C HIS A 114 19.91 4.24 7.66
N ARG A 115 20.57 3.36 6.90
CA ARG A 115 21.51 2.37 7.43
C ARG A 115 22.76 3.15 7.75
N ILE A 116 22.69 3.84 8.88
CA ILE A 116 23.81 4.51 9.50
C ILE A 116 24.74 3.39 9.98
N THR A 117 25.71 3.02 9.14
CA THR A 117 26.76 2.09 9.53
C THR A 117 27.81 2.88 10.29
N MET A 118 27.67 2.86 11.60
CA MET A 118 28.46 3.66 12.52
C MET A 118 29.64 2.82 13.03
N LYS A 119 30.82 3.01 12.44
CA LYS A 119 32.07 2.36 12.88
C LYS A 119 32.84 3.31 13.78
N ALA A 120 32.81 3.06 15.08
CA ALA A 120 33.66 3.74 16.06
C ALA A 120 34.91 2.90 16.34
N ARG A 121 36.10 3.49 16.23
CA ARG A 121 37.34 2.87 16.70
C ARG A 121 37.96 3.75 17.78
N ALA A 122 37.92 3.28 19.03
CA ALA A 122 38.60 3.90 20.15
C ALA A 122 39.94 3.20 20.39
N SER A 123 40.98 3.96 20.69
CA SER A 123 42.25 3.45 21.23
C SER A 123 42.73 4.35 22.36
N GLY A 124 43.16 3.76 23.48
CA GLY A 124 43.48 4.46 24.72
C GLY A 124 42.27 4.62 25.66
N LYS A 125 42.35 5.54 26.63
CA LYS A 125 41.23 5.88 27.54
C LYS A 125 40.26 6.86 26.85
N ALA A 126 39.43 6.38 25.93
CA ALA A 126 38.44 7.20 25.23
C ALA A 126 37.01 6.66 25.44
N ARG A 127 36.04 7.58 25.53
CA ARG A 127 34.59 7.28 25.56
C ARG A 127 33.97 7.84 24.28
N ILE A 128 33.28 6.98 23.52
CA ILE A 128 32.56 7.37 22.30
C ILE A 128 31.06 7.23 22.57
N THR A 129 30.34 8.34 22.44
CA THR A 129 28.87 8.35 22.45
C THR A 129 28.37 8.59 21.03
N MET A 130 27.45 7.75 20.58
CA MET A 130 27.05 7.69 19.18
C MET A 130 25.56 7.39 19.08
N ALA A 131 24.78 8.26 18.43
CA ALA A 131 23.37 8.03 18.14
C ALA A 131 22.97 8.56 16.77
N GLY A 132 22.04 7.85 16.13
CA GLY A 132 21.60 8.12 14.77
C GLY A 132 20.37 9.01 14.63
N ARG A 133 19.98 9.78 15.67
CA ARG A 133 18.90 10.76 15.52
C ARG A 133 19.09 12.03 16.35
N ASP A 134 19.09 11.96 17.69
CA ASP A 134 19.45 13.09 18.57
C ASP A 134 20.06 12.57 19.87
N VAL A 135 21.05 13.29 20.41
CA VAL A 135 21.69 13.02 21.71
C VAL A 135 21.82 14.33 22.49
N ASN A 136 21.19 14.38 23.67
CA ASN A 136 21.42 15.41 24.67
C ASN A 136 22.27 14.81 25.80
N ILE A 137 23.55 15.20 25.88
CA ILE A 137 24.44 14.83 26.98
C ILE A 137 24.57 16.05 27.89
N THR A 138 23.89 16.01 29.03
CA THR A 138 24.19 16.92 30.15
C THR A 138 25.22 16.27 31.05
N GLU A 139 26.48 16.71 30.96
CA GLU A 139 27.50 16.40 31.96
C GLU A 139 27.27 17.29 33.20
N ARG A 140 27.03 16.68 34.35
CA ARG A 140 27.28 17.32 35.65
C ARG A 140 28.67 16.88 36.12
N ARG A 141 29.55 17.86 36.36
CA ARG A 141 30.84 17.67 37.03
C ARG A 141 30.65 17.23 38.47
#